data_AF-A0A7X7DU29-F1
#
_entry.id   AF-A0A7X7DU29-F1
#
_cell.length_a   1.000
_cell.length_b   1.000
_cell.length_c   1.000
_cell.angle_alpha   90.00
_cell.angle_beta   90.00
_cell.angle_gamma   90.00
#
_symmetry.space_group_name_H-M   'P 1'
#
loop_
_entity.id
_entity.type
_entity.pdbx_description
1 polymer ?
#
loop_
_entity_poly.entity_id
_entity_poly.type
_entity_poly.pdbx_seq_one_letter_code
_entity_poly.pdbx_strand_id
1 'polypeptide(L)'
;MKDRRQVTQSLLDRIRRRWNVSAMDLGPDGSWSEAFVAVSAAASGVAMAEERLQAVYSFLTNEEETGEFSILYHWREVTRYDDISNAENQQADPERSFASAGAAHKERNGKESDHH
;
A
#
# COMPACT_ATOMS: atom_id res chain seq x y z
N MET A 1 29.48 5.82 11.55
CA MET A 1 28.32 5.15 10.92
C MET A 1 27.15 5.29 11.88
N LYS A 2 26.08 6.02 11.49
CA LYS A 2 24.84 6.04 12.28
C LYS A 2 24.08 4.74 12.04
N ASP A 3 23.32 4.31 13.05
CA ASP A 3 22.35 3.22 12.89
C ASP A 3 21.26 3.65 11.90
N ARG A 4 20.88 2.77 10.97
CA ARG A 4 19.76 2.96 10.01
C ARG A 4 18.54 3.50 10.73
N ARG A 5 18.18 2.89 11.86
CA ARG A 5 17.01 3.29 12.64
C ARG A 5 17.10 4.74 13.10
N GLN A 6 18.29 5.20 13.49
CA GLN A 6 18.50 6.58 13.93
C GLN A 6 18.35 7.56 12.77
N VAL A 7 18.91 7.24 11.59
CA VAL A 7 18.80 8.09 10.40
C VAL A 7 17.34 8.17 9.95
N THR A 8 16.67 7.03 9.76
CA THR A 8 15.28 6.98 9.32
C THR A 8 14.34 7.66 10.30
N GLN A 9 14.47 7.42 11.61
CA GLN A 9 13.61 8.06 12.61
C GLN A 9 13.78 9.58 12.62
N SER A 10 15.02 10.07 12.52
CA SER A 10 15.31 11.50 12.44
C SER A 10 14.64 12.15 11.22
N LEU A 11 14.72 11.51 10.04
CA LEU A 11 14.06 11.97 8.83
C LEU A 11 12.54 11.99 8.98
N LEU A 12 11.95 10.89 9.45
CA LEU A 12 10.50 10.78 9.66
C LEU A 12 9.98 11.86 10.62
N ASP A 13 10.69 12.09 11.72
CA ASP A 13 10.30 13.09 12.71
C ASP A 13 10.37 14.50 12.14
N ARG A 14 11.39 14.82 11.33
CA ARG A 14 11.51 16.12 10.66
C ARG A 14 10.42 16.33 9.62
N ILE A 15 10.09 15.29 8.85
CA ILE A 15 9.02 15.33 7.84
C ILE A 15 7.66 15.60 8.52
N ARG A 16 7.30 14.80 9.52
CA ARG A 16 6.02 14.93 10.25
C ARG A 16 5.89 16.28 10.96
N ARG A 17 6.99 16.87 11.44
CA ARG A 17 6.99 18.18 12.11
C ARG A 17 6.85 19.34 11.12
N ARG A 18 7.32 19.18 9.89
CA ARG A 18 7.40 20.27 8.91
C ARG A 18 6.20 20.32 7.96
N TRP A 19 5.60 19.17 7.66
CA TRP A 19 4.43 19.10 6.79
C TRP A 19 3.29 18.33 7.46
N ASN A 20 2.05 18.71 7.15
CA ASN A 20 0.87 17.96 7.57
C ASN A 20 0.74 16.67 6.74
N VAL A 21 1.54 15.67 7.11
CA VAL A 21 1.65 14.36 6.45
C VAL A 21 1.77 13.26 7.50
N SER A 22 1.36 12.05 7.14
CA SER A 22 1.81 10.84 7.83
C SER A 22 3.07 10.34 7.14
N ALA A 23 4.00 9.79 7.91
CA ALA A 23 5.20 9.16 7.38
C ALA A 23 5.50 7.90 8.19
N MET A 24 6.06 6.85 7.60
CA MET A 24 6.40 5.60 8.29
C MET A 24 7.54 4.86 7.59
N ASP A 25 8.31 4.08 8.35
CA ASP A 25 9.24 3.08 7.79
C ASP A 25 8.49 1.76 7.64
N LEU A 26 8.36 1.27 6.40
CA LEU A 26 7.79 -0.02 6.01
C LEU A 26 8.88 -1.05 5.67
N GLY A 27 10.16 -0.72 5.87
CA GLY A 27 11.27 -1.59 5.51
C GLY A 27 11.14 -2.98 6.18
N PRO A 28 11.71 -4.03 5.57
CA PRO A 28 11.67 -5.36 6.15
C PRO A 28 12.39 -5.37 7.51
N ASP A 29 11.78 -6.05 8.49
CA ASP A 29 12.41 -6.28 9.79
C ASP A 29 13.77 -6.96 9.59
N GLY A 30 14.82 -6.39 10.20
CA GLY A 30 16.17 -6.97 10.16
C GLY A 30 17.08 -6.48 9.04
N SER A 31 16.65 -5.58 8.16
CA SER A 31 17.58 -4.87 7.25
C SER A 31 18.40 -3.83 8.02
N TRP A 32 19.72 -3.90 7.87
CA TRP A 32 20.67 -3.00 8.51
C TRP A 32 21.03 -1.78 7.66
N SER A 33 20.74 -1.81 6.36
CA SER A 33 21.18 -0.79 5.39
C SER A 33 20.07 -0.23 4.51
N GLU A 34 18.92 -0.91 4.41
CA GLU A 34 17.82 -0.49 3.55
C GLU A 34 16.59 -0.11 4.38
N ALA A 35 15.97 1.00 4.02
CA ALA A 35 14.71 1.45 4.62
C ALA A 35 13.70 1.72 3.51
N PHE A 36 12.42 1.46 3.78
CA PHE A 36 11.35 1.79 2.84
C PHE A 36 10.44 2.82 3.49
N VAL A 37 10.56 4.09 3.12
CA VAL A 37 9.76 5.16 3.73
C VAL A 37 8.49 5.41 2.93
N ALA A 38 7.35 5.34 3.59
CA ALA A 38 6.07 5.77 3.06
C ALA A 38 5.66 7.13 3.63
N VAL A 39 5.15 8.01 2.77
CA VAL A 39 4.60 9.31 3.15
C VAL A 39 3.22 9.47 2.52
N SER A 40 2.23 9.91 3.30
CA SER A 40 0.89 10.20 2.82
C SER A 40 0.41 11.58 3.25
N ALA A 41 -0.36 12.23 2.39
CA ALA A 41 -0.90 13.56 2.60
C ALA A 41 -2.38 13.58 2.23
N ALA A 42 -3.22 14.16 3.10
CA ALA A 42 -4.60 14.49 2.78
C ALA A 42 -4.71 16.01 2.57
N ALA A 43 -5.44 16.41 1.52
CA ALA A 43 -5.69 17.81 1.22
C ALA A 43 -7.05 17.98 0.52
N SER A 44 -7.56 19.21 0.49
CA SER A 44 -8.83 19.55 -0.17
C SER A 44 -8.77 19.55 -1.69
N GLY A 45 -7.60 19.33 -2.28
CA GLY A 45 -7.42 19.26 -3.73
C GLY A 45 -6.13 18.55 -4.11
N VAL A 46 -6.12 17.95 -5.31
CA VAL A 46 -4.98 17.17 -5.84
C VAL A 46 -3.72 18.01 -5.88
N ALA A 47 -3.78 19.21 -6.44
CA ALA A 47 -2.62 20.10 -6.55
C ALA A 47 -1.98 20.37 -5.17
N MET A 48 -2.79 20.56 -4.12
CA MET A 48 -2.27 20.78 -2.78
C MET A 48 -1.60 19.52 -2.19
N ALA A 49 -2.13 18.34 -2.47
CA ALA A 49 -1.51 17.08 -2.06
C ALA A 49 -0.20 16.83 -2.82
N GLU A 50 -0.21 17.08 -4.14
CA GLU A 50 0.98 17.00 -5.00
C GLU A 50 2.08 17.95 -4.55
N GLU A 51 1.76 19.23 -4.33
CA GLU A 51 2.71 20.24 -3.85
C GLU A 51 3.31 19.83 -2.50
N ARG A 52 2.50 19.29 -1.59
CA ARG A 52 2.99 18.85 -0.28
C ARG A 52 3.93 17.65 -0.39
N LEU A 53 3.56 16.64 -1.20
CA LEU A 53 4.42 15.48 -1.43
C LEU A 53 5.69 15.86 -2.20
N GLN A 54 5.60 16.79 -3.15
CA GLN A 54 6.76 17.33 -3.85
C GLN A 54 7.72 18.04 -2.89
N ALA A 55 7.19 18.83 -1.95
CA ALA A 55 8.02 19.51 -0.95
C ALA A 55 8.76 18.53 -0.03
N VAL A 56 8.11 17.42 0.36
CA VAL A 56 8.75 16.35 1.14
C VAL A 56 9.84 15.67 0.31
N TYR A 57 9.57 15.35 -0.96
CA TYR A 57 10.55 14.71 -1.84
C TYR A 57 11.78 15.61 -2.07
N SER A 58 11.57 16.89 -2.38
CA SER A 58 12.67 17.85 -2.53
C SER A 58 13.50 18.00 -1.25
N PHE A 59 12.87 17.93 -0.09
CA PHE A 59 13.59 17.89 1.18
C PHE A 59 14.46 16.63 1.31
N LEU A 60 13.94 15.45 1.00
CA LEU A 60 14.70 14.20 1.04
C LEU A 60 15.90 14.24 0.07
N THR A 61 15.71 14.75 -1.15
CA THR A 61 16.82 14.93 -2.11
C THR A 61 17.88 15.89 -1.60
N ASN A 62 17.50 16.98 -0.94
CA ASN A 62 18.48 17.90 -0.33
C ASN A 62 19.21 17.25 0.85
N GLU A 63 18.52 16.42 1.64
CA GLU A 63 19.15 15.70 2.76
C GLU A 63 20.08 14.58 2.28
N GLU A 64 19.81 13.98 1.12
CA GLU A 64 20.71 13.00 0.50
C GLU A 64 22.10 13.60 0.21
N GLU A 65 22.20 14.89 -0.12
CA GLU A 65 23.48 15.59 -0.33
C GLU A 65 24.36 15.61 0.93
N THR A 66 23.79 15.41 2.13
CA THR A 66 24.54 15.28 3.38
C THR A 66 25.30 13.95 3.50
N GLY A 67 24.95 12.96 2.66
CA GLY A 67 25.64 11.68 2.56
C GLY A 67 25.27 10.63 3.61
N GLU A 68 24.22 10.85 4.42
CA GLU A 68 23.80 9.87 5.44
C GLU A 68 22.95 8.71 4.88
N PHE A 69 22.40 8.88 3.69
CA PHE A 69 21.63 7.88 2.96
C PHE A 69 21.65 8.19 1.46
N SER A 70 21.13 7.27 0.65
CA SER A 70 20.89 7.50 -0.78
C SER A 70 19.49 7.02 -1.16
N ILE A 71 18.82 7.75 -2.04
CA ILE A 71 17.50 7.42 -2.56
C ILE A 71 17.69 6.45 -3.73
N LEU A 72 17.41 5.17 -3.48
CA LEU A 72 17.54 4.13 -4.50
C LEU A 72 16.36 4.10 -5.48
N TYR A 73 15.16 4.44 -4.99
CA TYR A 73 13.92 4.38 -5.75
C TYR A 73 12.89 5.35 -5.17
N HIS A 74 12.10 5.97 -6.04
CA HIS A 74 10.98 6.84 -5.67
C HIS A 74 9.81 6.61 -6.63
N TRP A 75 8.62 6.46 -6.05
CA TRP A 75 7.35 6.45 -6.77
C TRP A 75 6.34 7.32 -6.02
N ARG A 76 5.37 7.88 -6.75
CA ARG A 76 4.33 8.74 -6.18
C ARG A 76 3.04 8.61 -6.97
N GLU A 77 1.93 8.60 -6.25
CA GLU A 77 0.59 8.69 -6.79
C GLU A 77 -0.24 9.68 -5.96
N VAL A 78 -1.15 10.39 -6.61
CA VAL A 78 -2.15 11.25 -5.97
C VAL A 78 -3.48 10.99 -6.63
N THR A 79 -4.47 10.62 -5.83
CA THR A 79 -5.80 10.20 -6.30
C THR A 79 -6.86 11.07 -5.63
N ARG A 80 -7.93 11.44 -6.34
CA ARG A 80 -9.08 12.08 -5.69
C ARG A 80 -9.94 11.02 -5.01
N TYR A 81 -10.64 11.43 -3.97
CA TYR A 81 -11.63 10.58 -3.34
C TYR A 81 -12.70 10.12 -4.35
N ASP A 82 -13.17 11.02 -5.20
CA ASP A 82 -14.19 10.75 -6.22
C ASP A 82 -13.71 9.80 -7.33
N ASP A 83 -12.38 9.69 -7.54
CA ASP A 83 -11.81 8.75 -8.51
C ASP A 83 -11.85 7.30 -7.97
N ILE A 84 -11.85 7.13 -6.64
CA ILE A 84 -11.90 5.81 -5.97
C ILE A 84 -13.35 5.35 -5.79
N SER A 85 -14.30 6.26 -5.53
CA SER A 85 -15.72 5.92 -5.35
C SER A 85 -16.40 5.41 -6.63
N ASN A 86 -15.91 5.78 -7.81
CA ASN A 86 -16.42 5.26 -9.09
C ASN A 86 -15.91 3.84 -9.42
N ALA A 87 -14.89 3.34 -8.72
CA ALA A 87 -14.41 1.97 -8.88
C ALA A 87 -15.27 0.96 -8.09
N GLU A 88 -15.90 1.39 -6.99
CA GLU A 88 -16.79 0.52 -6.18
C GLU A 88 -18.14 0.22 -6.85
N ASN A 89 -18.57 1.02 -7.84
CA ASN A 89 -19.86 0.80 -8.49
C ASN A 89 -19.82 -0.20 -9.67
N GLN A 90 -18.71 -0.93 -9.83
CA GLN A 90 -18.57 -2.05 -10.77
C GLN A 90 -18.38 -3.42 -10.10
N GLN A 91 -18.44 -3.50 -8.76
CA GLN A 91 -18.70 -4.78 -8.09
C GLN A 91 -20.19 -5.13 -8.18
N ALA A 92 -20.65 -5.43 -9.39
CA ALA A 92 -21.91 -6.12 -9.60
C ALA A 92 -21.81 -7.54 -9.01
N ASP A 93 -22.47 -7.71 -7.86
CA ASP A 93 -23.07 -8.95 -7.34
C ASP A 93 -22.16 -10.21 -7.21
N PRO A 94 -21.58 -10.48 -6.03
CA PRO A 94 -20.84 -11.72 -5.78
C PRO A 94 -21.72 -12.95 -5.47
N GLU A 95 -23.06 -12.87 -5.47
CA GLU A 95 -23.90 -13.98 -4.97
C GLU A 95 -24.19 -15.11 -5.97
N ARG A 96 -23.64 -15.11 -7.19
CA ARG A 96 -23.96 -16.17 -8.19
C ARG A 96 -22.87 -17.17 -8.58
N SER A 97 -21.65 -17.11 -8.04
CA SER A 97 -20.54 -17.95 -8.56
C SER A 97 -20.09 -19.13 -7.68
N PHE A 98 -20.59 -19.29 -6.45
CA PHE A 98 -20.12 -20.37 -5.56
C PHE A 98 -21.09 -21.55 -5.37
N ALA A 99 -22.21 -21.60 -6.10
CA ALA A 99 -23.21 -22.66 -5.94
C ALA A 99 -23.17 -23.79 -7.00
N SER A 100 -22.28 -23.77 -8.00
CA SER A 100 -22.29 -24.79 -9.08
C SER A 100 -21.13 -25.81 -9.06
N ALA A 101 -20.20 -25.73 -8.11
CA ALA A 101 -19.02 -26.62 -8.07
C ALA A 101 -19.07 -27.72 -6.98
N GLY A 102 -20.25 -28.03 -6.42
CA GLY A 102 -20.39 -29.00 -5.32
C GLY A 102 -21.22 -30.26 -5.59
N ALA A 103 -21.89 -30.37 -6.74
CA ALA A 103 -22.91 -31.42 -6.97
C ALA A 103 -22.52 -32.48 -8.01
N ALA A 104 -21.24 -32.86 -8.09
CA ALA A 104 -20.77 -33.89 -9.02
C ALA A 104 -19.84 -34.91 -8.36
N HIS A 105 -20.17 -35.39 -7.17
CA HIS A 105 -19.60 -36.64 -6.69
C HIS A 105 -20.50 -37.31 -5.66
N LYS A 106 -21.34 -38.26 -6.11
CA LYS A 106 -21.63 -39.55 -5.45
C LYS A 106 -22.86 -40.20 -6.07
N GLU A 107 -22.67 -41.00 -7.12
CA GLU A 107 -23.64 -42.05 -7.48
C GLU A 107 -22.94 -43.17 -8.26
N ARG A 108 -22.26 -44.04 -7.51
CA ARG A 108 -22.03 -45.44 -7.89
C ARG A 108 -22.11 -46.26 -6.61
N ASN A 109 -23.26 -46.91 -6.40
CA ASN A 109 -23.32 -48.35 -6.14
C ASN A 109 -24.75 -48.78 -5.79
N GLY A 110 -25.24 -49.74 -6.57
CA GLY A 110 -25.93 -50.92 -6.07
C GLY A 110 -27.38 -50.77 -5.65
N LYS A 111 -28.28 -51.28 -6.50
CA LYS A 111 -29.30 -52.23 -6.03
C LYS A 111 -29.78 -53.13 -7.16
N GLU A 112 -29.28 -54.34 -7.08
CA GLU A 112 -29.88 -55.57 -7.59
C GLU A 112 -31.13 -55.93 -6.75
N SER A 113 -31.97 -56.79 -7.32
CA SER A 113 -33.01 -57.62 -6.67
C SER A 113 -34.46 -57.08 -6.62
N ASP A 114 -35.24 -57.60 -7.59
CA ASP A 114 -36.37 -58.54 -7.42
C ASP A 114 -37.85 -58.09 -7.31
N HIS A 115 -38.63 -58.78 -8.16
CA HIS A 115 -40.03 -59.27 -8.06
C HIS A 115 -41.15 -58.19 -8.00
N HIS A 116 -42.23 -58.26 -8.77
CA HIS A 116 -43.06 -59.39 -9.24
C HIS A 116 -43.78 -59.00 -10.55
#